data_AF-A0A1G2B1R5-F1
#
_entry.id   AF-A0A1G2B1R5-F1
#
_cell.length_a   1.000
_cell.length_b   1.000
_cell.length_c   1.000
_cell.angle_alpha   90.00
_cell.angle_beta   90.00
_cell.angle_gamma   90.00
#
_symmetry.space_group_name_H-M   'P 1'
#
loop_
_entity.id
_entity.type
_entity.pdbx_description
1 polymer ?
#
loop_
_entity_poly.entity_id
_entity_poly.type
_entity_poly.pdbx_seq_one_letter_code
_entity_poly.pdbx_strand_id
1 'polypeptide(L)'
;MLFVQAAYAAENAGGFLSNMNWSQPTWDLFIILFFIVAAFLYGLSLGRDRIIVILVSIYMSLAIVEHAPFISSPDFQENVNNVVSQLFVFRISAFLVVFVLLFFMLSRSALVKTIASSDTHGAWWQVLLFSILHVGLIVSVVLSFLPPEATEGLAPYTRNLFATENARFVWIILPIVAMILLKGGASDTKKFKYDI
;
A
#
# COMPACT_ATOMS: atom_id res chain seq x y z
N MET A 1 13.80 -3.60 -22.35
CA MET A 1 12.37 -4.00 -22.21
C MET A 1 11.62 -3.19 -21.15
N LEU A 2 12.17 -2.91 -19.96
CA LEU A 2 11.47 -2.11 -18.92
C LEU A 2 11.15 -0.65 -19.32
N PHE A 3 12.04 0.04 -20.04
CA PHE A 3 11.82 1.42 -20.51
C PHE A 3 10.73 1.56 -21.59
N VAL A 4 10.59 0.51 -22.39
CA VAL A 4 9.56 0.38 -23.44
C VAL A 4 8.20 0.32 -22.74
N GLN A 5 8.00 -0.60 -21.78
CA GLN A 5 6.76 -0.74 -20.99
C GLN A 5 6.31 0.55 -20.27
N ALA A 6 7.25 1.32 -19.72
CA ALA A 6 6.96 2.57 -19.03
C ALA A 6 6.45 3.68 -19.97
N ALA A 7 6.96 3.72 -21.21
CA ALA A 7 6.51 4.68 -22.23
C ALA A 7 5.09 4.37 -22.71
N TYR A 8 4.74 3.09 -22.98
CA TYR A 8 3.34 2.73 -23.30
C TYR A 8 2.39 2.99 -22.14
N ALA A 9 2.84 2.85 -20.88
CA ALA A 9 2.01 3.17 -19.72
C ALA A 9 1.68 4.66 -19.64
N ALA A 10 2.63 5.55 -19.96
CA ALA A 10 2.41 7.00 -19.98
C ALA A 10 1.50 7.46 -21.14
N GLU A 11 1.66 6.85 -22.32
CA GLU A 11 0.86 7.15 -23.51
C GLU A 11 -0.62 6.75 -23.32
N ASN A 12 -0.86 5.58 -22.71
CA ASN A 12 -2.21 5.12 -22.38
C ASN A 12 -2.85 5.90 -21.20
N ALA A 13 -2.04 6.40 -20.27
CA ALA A 13 -2.53 7.25 -19.18
C ALA A 13 -3.13 8.57 -19.70
N GLY A 14 -2.54 9.15 -20.76
CA GLY A 14 -3.09 10.33 -21.44
C GLY A 14 -4.46 10.08 -22.07
N GLY A 15 -4.64 8.94 -22.74
CA GLY A 15 -5.91 8.52 -23.36
C GLY A 15 -7.00 8.13 -22.35
N PHE A 16 -6.62 7.67 -21.16
CA PHE A 16 -7.55 7.36 -20.07
C PHE A 16 -8.14 8.64 -19.46
N LEU A 17 -7.33 9.68 -19.26
CA LEU A 17 -7.78 10.96 -18.70
C LEU A 17 -8.67 11.74 -19.67
N SER A 18 -8.43 11.66 -20.98
CA SER A 18 -9.21 12.38 -21.99
C SER A 18 -10.58 11.77 -22.29
N ASN A 19 -10.77 10.47 -22.07
CA ASN A 19 -12.04 9.76 -22.29
C ASN A 19 -12.85 9.55 -21.00
N MET A 20 -12.41 10.14 -19.89
CA MET A 20 -13.03 9.94 -18.58
C MET A 20 -14.30 10.77 -18.46
N ASN A 21 -15.44 10.08 -18.36
CA ASN A 21 -16.74 10.73 -18.19
C ASN A 21 -16.96 11.12 -16.72
N TRP A 22 -16.71 12.38 -16.38
CA TRP A 22 -16.87 12.93 -15.02
C TRP A 22 -18.31 12.87 -14.48
N SER A 23 -19.30 12.66 -15.35
CA SER A 23 -20.71 12.54 -14.96
C SER A 23 -21.12 11.12 -14.55
N GLN A 24 -20.28 10.10 -14.82
CA GLN A 24 -20.46 8.71 -14.41
C GLN A 24 -19.15 8.16 -13.83
N PRO A 25 -18.82 8.49 -12.57
CA PRO A 25 -17.57 8.06 -11.96
C PRO A 25 -17.50 6.52 -11.90
N THR A 26 -16.50 5.94 -12.55
CA THR A 26 -16.21 4.50 -12.46
C THR A 26 -15.45 4.18 -11.17
N TRP A 27 -15.46 2.90 -10.77
CA TRP A 27 -14.67 2.42 -9.63
C TRP A 27 -13.16 2.70 -9.81
N ASP A 28 -12.66 2.69 -11.05
CA ASP A 28 -11.29 3.06 -11.38
C ASP A 28 -10.94 4.49 -11.00
N LEU A 29 -11.82 5.46 -11.32
CA LEU A 29 -11.62 6.86 -10.96
C LEU A 29 -11.54 7.02 -9.44
N PHE A 30 -12.40 6.33 -8.71
CA PHE A 30 -12.38 6.36 -7.25
C PHE A 30 -11.05 5.82 -6.69
N ILE A 31 -10.57 4.68 -7.20
CA ILE A 31 -9.30 4.08 -6.77
C ILE A 31 -8.11 5.01 -7.07
N ILE A 32 -8.04 5.57 -8.28
CA ILE A 32 -6.94 6.45 -8.70
C ILE A 32 -6.96 7.74 -7.88
N LEU A 33 -8.13 8.36 -7.70
CA LEU A 33 -8.26 9.58 -6.93
C LEU A 33 -7.92 9.33 -5.45
N PHE A 34 -8.43 8.24 -4.87
CA PHE A 34 -8.08 7.83 -3.51
C PHE A 34 -6.58 7.60 -3.38
N PHE A 35 -5.95 6.91 -4.33
CA PHE A 35 -4.52 6.66 -4.32
C PHE A 35 -3.71 7.97 -4.33
N ILE A 36 -4.03 8.90 -5.23
CA ILE A 36 -3.34 10.19 -5.33
C ILE A 36 -3.56 11.01 -4.05
N VAL A 37 -4.82 11.21 -3.66
CA VAL A 37 -5.16 12.03 -2.49
C VAL A 37 -4.58 11.43 -1.22
N ALA A 38 -4.71 10.12 -1.00
CA ALA A 38 -4.14 9.46 0.16
C ALA A 38 -2.62 9.53 0.14
N ALA A 39 -1.94 9.29 -0.99
CA ALA A 39 -0.48 9.35 -1.06
C ALA A 39 0.07 10.76 -0.78
N PHE A 40 -0.60 11.81 -1.29
CA PHE A 40 -0.20 13.19 -1.05
C PHE A 40 -0.53 13.66 0.37
N LEU A 41 -1.77 13.46 0.83
CA LEU A 41 -2.17 13.86 2.19
C LEU A 41 -1.34 13.12 3.24
N TYR A 42 -1.15 11.82 3.06
CA TYR A 42 -0.31 11.01 3.94
C TYR A 42 1.15 11.47 3.86
N GLY A 43 1.70 11.66 2.66
CA GLY A 43 3.10 12.04 2.48
C GLY A 43 3.44 13.42 3.05
N LEU A 44 2.48 14.35 3.07
CA LEU A 44 2.65 15.69 3.63
C LEU A 44 2.33 15.75 5.14
N SER A 45 1.40 14.93 5.63
CA SER A 45 0.92 14.97 7.02
C SER A 45 1.71 14.06 7.97
N LEU A 46 2.13 12.88 7.49
CA LEU A 46 2.82 11.90 8.33
C LEU A 46 4.33 12.04 8.18
N GLY A 47 4.96 12.52 9.26
CA GLY A 47 6.41 12.60 9.37
C GLY A 47 7.10 11.24 9.21
N ARG A 48 8.37 11.28 8.79
CA ARG A 48 9.24 10.13 8.51
C ARG A 48 9.25 9.07 9.62
N ASP A 49 9.21 9.49 10.88
CA ASP A 49 9.37 8.61 12.04
C ASP A 49 8.28 7.53 12.15
N ARG A 50 7.19 7.69 11.40
CA ARG A 50 6.06 6.76 11.38
C ARG A 50 6.06 5.81 10.19
N ILE A 51 6.99 5.96 9.23
CA ILE A 51 7.06 5.12 8.02
C ILE A 51 7.22 3.65 8.42
N ILE A 52 8.20 3.34 9.28
CA ILE A 52 8.46 1.96 9.72
C ILE A 52 7.27 1.42 10.50
N VAL A 53 6.66 2.24 11.36
CA VAL A 53 5.48 1.85 12.14
C VAL A 53 4.35 1.43 11.21
N ILE A 54 4.06 2.25 10.20
CA ILE A 54 2.96 2.02 9.26
C ILE A 54 3.22 0.76 8.44
N LEU A 55 4.46 0.60 7.97
CA LEU A 55 4.86 -0.58 7.23
C LEU A 55 4.66 -1.86 8.05
N VAL A 56 5.15 -1.87 9.30
CA VAL A 56 4.98 -3.00 10.23
C VAL A 56 3.51 -3.25 10.52
N SER A 57 2.70 -2.21 10.73
CA SER A 57 1.25 -2.34 10.95
C SER A 57 0.54 -2.96 9.75
N ILE A 58 0.90 -2.58 8.52
CA ILE A 58 0.32 -3.16 7.30
C ILE A 58 0.64 -4.65 7.21
N TYR A 59 1.91 -5.05 7.35
CA TYR A 59 2.29 -6.46 7.26
C TYR A 59 1.72 -7.32 8.39
N MET A 60 1.74 -6.82 9.62
CA MET A 60 1.16 -7.55 10.76
C MET A 60 -0.35 -7.70 10.60
N SER A 61 -1.06 -6.64 10.18
CA SER A 61 -2.49 -6.73 9.90
C SER A 61 -2.80 -7.73 8.80
N LEU A 62 -2.02 -7.70 7.71
CA LEU A 62 -2.14 -8.65 6.62
C LEU A 62 -1.96 -10.09 7.11
N ALA A 63 -0.89 -10.37 7.86
CA ALA A 63 -0.62 -11.69 8.39
C ALA A 63 -1.73 -12.20 9.32
N ILE A 64 -2.25 -11.33 10.19
CA ILE A 64 -3.35 -11.66 11.11
C ILE A 64 -4.62 -12.02 10.32
N VAL A 65 -5.01 -11.20 9.34
CA VAL A 65 -6.24 -11.42 8.57
C VAL A 65 -6.13 -12.66 7.69
N GLU A 66 -4.96 -12.92 7.06
CA GLU A 66 -4.78 -14.10 6.22
C GLU A 66 -4.78 -15.41 7.01
N HIS A 67 -4.34 -15.39 8.27
CA HIS A 67 -4.23 -16.59 9.11
C HIS A 67 -5.34 -16.67 10.18
N ALA A 68 -6.34 -15.79 10.13
CA ALA A 68 -7.42 -15.77 11.11
C ALA A 68 -8.31 -17.02 10.97
N PRO A 69 -8.46 -17.85 12.02
CA PRO A 69 -9.23 -19.10 11.97
C PRO A 69 -10.74 -18.88 11.78
N PHE A 70 -11.23 -17.66 12.02
CA PHE A 70 -12.63 -17.27 11.83
C PHE A 70 -13.07 -17.26 10.35
N ILE A 71 -12.11 -17.33 9.42
CA ILE A 71 -12.36 -17.34 7.97
C ILE A 71 -12.42 -18.79 7.43
N SER A 72 -11.87 -19.75 8.16
CA SER A 72 -11.68 -21.14 7.74
C SER A 72 -12.55 -22.15 8.51
N SER A 73 -13.46 -21.70 9.38
CA SER A 73 -14.42 -22.59 10.04
C SER A 73 -15.45 -23.16 9.04
N PRO A 74 -15.61 -24.49 8.94
CA PRO A 74 -16.57 -25.15 8.04
C PRO A 74 -18.03 -24.68 8.26
N ASP A 75 -18.38 -24.40 9.51
CA ASP A 75 -19.73 -23.95 9.91
C ASP A 75 -20.13 -22.59 9.30
N PHE A 76 -19.13 -21.77 8.93
CA PHE A 76 -19.35 -20.48 8.27
C PHE A 76 -19.39 -20.58 6.75
N GLN A 77 -19.13 -21.75 6.15
CA GLN A 77 -19.20 -21.97 4.70
C GLN A 77 -20.51 -22.68 4.27
N GLU A 78 -21.12 -23.49 5.13
CA GLU A 78 -22.35 -24.23 4.78
C GLU A 78 -23.62 -23.36 4.69
N ASN A 79 -23.68 -22.20 5.37
CA ASN A 79 -24.83 -21.28 5.31
C ASN A 79 -24.75 -20.24 4.17
N VAL A 80 -23.82 -20.40 3.22
CA VAL A 80 -23.26 -19.28 2.43
C VAL A 80 -23.54 -19.38 0.93
N ASN A 81 -24.81 -19.31 0.56
CA ASN A 81 -25.18 -18.90 -0.81
C ASN A 81 -25.51 -17.40 -0.92
N ASN A 82 -25.63 -16.67 0.21
CA ASN A 82 -25.84 -15.21 0.23
C ASN A 82 -24.71 -14.40 0.90
N VAL A 83 -23.72 -15.06 1.56
CA VAL A 83 -22.73 -14.41 2.45
C VAL A 83 -21.37 -14.18 1.78
N VAL A 84 -21.10 -14.74 0.59
CA VAL A 84 -19.85 -14.49 -0.17
C VAL A 84 -19.65 -12.99 -0.42
N SER A 85 -20.74 -12.25 -0.62
CA SER A 85 -20.75 -10.78 -0.75
C SER A 85 -20.41 -10.03 0.56
N GLN A 86 -20.54 -10.66 1.72
CA GLN A 86 -20.25 -10.02 3.02
C GLN A 86 -18.88 -10.43 3.57
N LEU A 87 -18.36 -11.59 3.16
CA LEU A 87 -17.05 -12.07 3.61
C LEU A 87 -15.91 -11.15 3.17
N PHE A 88 -15.92 -10.63 1.94
CA PHE A 88 -14.89 -9.69 1.51
C PHE A 88 -14.95 -8.37 2.28
N VAL A 89 -16.16 -7.86 2.54
CA VAL A 89 -16.37 -6.64 3.35
C VAL A 89 -15.82 -6.84 4.76
N PHE A 90 -16.06 -8.02 5.35
CA PHE A 90 -15.52 -8.37 6.65
C PHE A 90 -13.98 -8.43 6.63
N ARG A 91 -13.37 -9.07 5.62
CA ARG A 91 -11.90 -9.14 5.49
C ARG A 91 -11.26 -7.76 5.35
N ILE A 92 -11.81 -6.90 4.48
CA ILE A 92 -11.35 -5.52 4.31
C ILE A 92 -11.49 -4.74 5.62
N SER A 93 -12.65 -4.84 6.27
CA SER A 93 -12.92 -4.13 7.52
C SER A 93 -12.00 -4.60 8.64
N ALA A 94 -11.81 -5.93 8.80
CA ALA A 94 -10.90 -6.51 9.77
C ALA A 94 -9.45 -6.04 9.52
N PHE A 95 -9.00 -6.06 8.26
CA PHE A 95 -7.67 -5.56 7.89
C PHE A 95 -7.49 -4.09 8.27
N LEU A 96 -8.46 -3.23 7.94
CA LEU A 96 -8.39 -1.80 8.27
C LEU A 96 -8.44 -1.56 9.78
N VAL A 97 -9.31 -2.24 10.51
CA VAL A 97 -9.42 -2.12 11.97
C VAL A 97 -8.13 -2.58 12.66
N VAL A 98 -7.61 -3.75 12.31
CA VAL A 98 -6.36 -4.28 12.88
C VAL A 98 -5.19 -3.37 12.50
N PHE A 99 -5.13 -2.89 11.26
CA PHE A 99 -4.10 -1.96 10.81
C PHE A 99 -4.12 -0.67 11.64
N VAL A 100 -5.28 -0.03 11.78
CA VAL A 100 -5.44 1.21 12.56
C VAL A 100 -5.09 0.98 14.03
N LEU A 101 -5.57 -0.11 14.63
CA LEU A 101 -5.28 -0.46 16.02
C LEU A 101 -3.76 -0.63 16.22
N LEU A 102 -3.12 -1.46 15.39
CA LEU A 102 -1.67 -1.69 15.46
C LEU A 102 -0.89 -0.40 15.21
N PHE A 103 -1.32 0.43 14.26
CA PHE A 103 -0.69 1.71 13.98
C PHE A 103 -0.70 2.61 15.21
N PHE A 104 -1.86 2.82 15.85
CA PHE A 104 -1.94 3.65 17.05
C PHE A 104 -1.17 3.04 18.23
N MET A 105 -1.24 1.72 18.41
CA MET A 105 -0.56 1.01 19.49
C MET A 105 0.97 1.10 19.34
N LEU A 106 1.49 0.79 18.16
CA LEU A 106 2.93 0.84 17.87
C LEU A 106 3.43 2.28 17.81
N SER A 107 2.62 3.23 17.31
CA SER A 107 3.03 4.63 17.22
C SER A 107 3.18 5.30 18.59
N ARG A 108 2.51 4.82 19.64
CA ARG A 108 2.72 5.29 21.02
C ARG A 108 3.79 4.49 21.77
N SER A 109 4.17 3.32 21.25
CA SER A 109 5.11 2.42 21.92
C SER A 109 6.53 2.98 21.93
N ALA A 110 7.28 2.66 22.99
CA ALA A 110 8.70 2.98 23.12
C ALA A 110 9.56 2.42 21.98
N LEU A 111 9.05 1.43 21.22
CA LEU A 111 9.65 0.91 19.99
C LEU A 111 9.97 2.00 18.96
N VAL A 112 9.14 3.04 18.86
CA VAL A 112 9.43 4.18 17.97
C VAL A 112 10.70 4.90 18.42
N LYS A 113 10.93 5.02 19.74
CA LYS A 113 12.10 5.73 20.27
C LYS A 113 13.41 4.96 20.06
N THR A 114 13.37 3.63 20.02
CA THR A 114 14.55 2.79 19.76
C THR A 114 14.85 2.62 18.27
N ILE A 115 13.85 2.69 17.40
CA ILE A 115 14.00 2.50 15.96
C ILE A 115 14.20 3.84 15.22
N ALA A 116 13.59 4.93 15.69
CA ALA A 116 13.69 6.26 15.07
C ALA A 116 14.87 7.10 15.57
N SER A 117 15.67 6.61 16.53
CA SER A 117 16.86 7.32 17.05
C SER A 117 18.04 7.38 16.07
N SER A 118 17.94 6.77 14.88
CA SER A 118 18.94 6.97 13.83
C SER A 118 18.72 8.35 13.19
N ASP A 119 19.54 9.29 13.66
CA ASP A 119 19.64 10.71 13.31
C ASP A 119 20.01 10.96 11.84
N THR A 120 19.19 10.45 10.92
CA THR A 120 19.34 10.65 9.48
C THR A 120 18.24 11.59 9.04
N HIS A 121 18.60 12.82 8.70
CA HIS A 121 17.73 13.77 8.00
C HIS A 121 17.37 13.20 6.62
N GLY A 122 16.42 12.26 6.58
CA GLY A 122 15.89 11.71 5.33
C GLY A 122 15.22 12.81 4.53
N ALA A 123 15.54 12.89 3.25
CA ALA A 123 15.04 13.94 2.37
C ALA A 123 13.52 13.87 2.22
N TRP A 124 12.87 15.02 2.09
CA TRP A 124 11.40 15.13 1.95
C TRP A 124 10.82 14.25 0.82
N TRP A 125 11.58 14.05 -0.26
CA TRP A 125 11.19 13.19 -1.37
C TRP A 125 11.09 11.71 -0.99
N GLN A 126 11.85 11.25 0.01
CA GLN A 126 11.75 9.88 0.53
C GLN A 126 10.40 9.66 1.20
N VAL A 127 9.89 10.66 1.93
CA VAL A 127 8.57 10.60 2.56
C VAL A 127 7.48 10.47 1.51
N LEU A 128 7.58 11.22 0.41
CA LEU A 128 6.67 11.11 -0.74
C LEU A 128 6.75 9.72 -1.41
N LEU A 129 7.96 9.18 -1.59
CA LEU A 129 8.11 7.85 -2.18
C LEU A 129 7.48 6.77 -1.27
N PHE A 130 7.74 6.81 0.03
CA PHE A 130 7.15 5.85 0.97
C PHE A 130 5.63 6.00 1.09
N SER A 131 5.08 7.22 0.97
CA SER A 131 3.62 7.40 0.99
C SER A 131 2.95 6.75 -0.21
N ILE A 132 3.51 6.93 -1.42
CA ILE A 132 3.05 6.27 -2.64
C ILE A 132 3.12 4.74 -2.48
N LEU A 133 4.24 4.22 -1.97
CA LEU A 133 4.42 2.78 -1.77
C LEU A 133 3.46 2.19 -0.74
N HIS A 134 3.24 2.86 0.39
CA HIS A 134 2.31 2.37 1.42
C HIS A 134 0.86 2.41 0.96
N VAL A 135 0.44 3.51 0.33
CA VAL A 135 -0.93 3.64 -0.17
C VAL A 135 -1.18 2.63 -1.29
N GLY A 136 -0.21 2.43 -2.19
CA GLY A 136 -0.31 1.40 -3.23
C GLY A 136 -0.41 -0.02 -2.68
N LEU A 137 0.36 -0.32 -1.63
CA LEU A 137 0.25 -1.59 -0.92
C LEU A 137 -1.13 -1.77 -0.27
N ILE A 138 -1.65 -0.75 0.43
CA ILE A 138 -2.99 -0.81 1.04
C ILE A 138 -4.04 -1.05 -0.03
N VAL A 139 -4.01 -0.29 -1.13
CA VAL A 139 -4.95 -0.46 -2.24
C VAL A 139 -4.86 -1.87 -2.81
N SER A 140 -3.65 -2.37 -3.08
CA SER A 140 -3.46 -3.71 -3.64
C SER A 140 -3.95 -4.82 -2.70
N VAL A 141 -3.69 -4.70 -1.40
CA VAL A 141 -4.21 -5.64 -0.39
C VAL A 141 -5.73 -5.60 -0.32
N VAL A 142 -6.34 -4.41 -0.29
CA VAL A 142 -7.80 -4.27 -0.24
C VAL A 142 -8.44 -4.88 -1.49
N LEU A 143 -7.90 -4.62 -2.68
CA LEU A 143 -8.40 -5.23 -3.92
C LEU A 143 -8.20 -6.75 -3.95
N SER A 144 -7.18 -7.29 -3.29
CA SER A 144 -6.96 -8.74 -3.22
C SER A 144 -8.02 -9.48 -2.39
N PHE A 145 -8.76 -8.76 -1.54
CA PHE A 145 -9.88 -9.33 -0.80
C PHE A 145 -11.19 -9.29 -1.59
N LEU A 146 -11.28 -8.48 -2.66
CA LEU A 146 -12.47 -8.42 -3.48
C LEU A 146 -12.70 -9.74 -4.22
N PRO A 147 -13.97 -10.13 -4.40
CA PRO A 147 -14.29 -11.29 -5.20
C PRO A 147 -14.00 -11.01 -6.70
N PRO A 148 -13.73 -12.05 -7.52
CA PRO A 148 -13.33 -11.87 -8.92
C PRO A 148 -14.30 -10.99 -9.70
N GLU A 149 -15.61 -11.15 -9.48
CA GLU A 149 -16.68 -10.42 -10.16
C GLU A 149 -16.59 -8.90 -9.92
N ALA A 150 -16.15 -8.48 -8.73
CA ALA A 150 -15.94 -7.06 -8.40
C ALA A 150 -14.69 -6.49 -9.08
N THR A 151 -13.68 -7.31 -9.35
CA THR A 151 -12.45 -6.89 -10.03
C THR A 151 -12.57 -6.92 -11.55
N GLU A 152 -13.51 -7.68 -12.10
CA GLU A 152 -13.80 -7.74 -13.54
C GLU A 152 -14.41 -6.44 -14.08
N GLY A 153 -15.11 -5.68 -13.23
CA GLY A 153 -15.63 -4.36 -13.57
C GLY A 153 -14.56 -3.25 -13.62
N LEU A 154 -13.32 -3.53 -13.23
CA LEU A 154 -12.22 -2.57 -13.28
C LEU A 154 -11.57 -2.53 -14.65
N ALA A 155 -11.04 -1.37 -15.03
CA ALA A 155 -10.25 -1.23 -16.23
C ALA A 155 -9.04 -2.20 -16.19
N PRO A 156 -8.64 -2.79 -17.34
CA PRO A 156 -7.51 -3.72 -17.40
C PRO A 156 -6.22 -3.16 -16.81
N TYR A 157 -6.00 -1.84 -16.95
CA TYR A 157 -4.84 -1.16 -16.40
C TYR A 157 -4.85 -1.15 -14.85
N THR A 158 -5.95 -0.72 -14.23
CA THR A 158 -6.12 -0.70 -12.77
C THR A 158 -6.01 -2.10 -12.18
N ARG A 159 -6.64 -3.08 -12.85
CA ARG A 159 -6.57 -4.49 -12.45
C ARG A 159 -5.14 -5.01 -12.48
N ASN A 160 -4.41 -4.78 -13.57
CA ASN A 160 -3.02 -5.21 -13.71
C ASN A 160 -2.07 -4.51 -12.75
N LEU A 161 -2.36 -3.25 -12.39
CA LEU A 161 -1.51 -2.47 -11.49
C LEU A 161 -1.72 -2.79 -10.01
N PHE A 162 -2.94 -3.14 -9.58
CA PHE A 162 -3.27 -3.30 -8.15
C PHE A 162 -3.92 -4.63 -7.77
N ALA A 163 -4.72 -5.24 -8.65
CA ALA A 163 -5.59 -6.37 -8.28
C ALA A 163 -5.06 -7.76 -8.68
N THR A 164 -4.03 -7.83 -9.54
CA THR A 164 -3.42 -9.13 -9.89
C THR A 164 -2.53 -9.67 -8.76
N GLU A 165 -2.35 -10.98 -8.70
CA GLU A 165 -1.42 -11.62 -7.75
C GLU A 165 0.02 -11.11 -7.90
N ASN A 166 0.45 -10.91 -9.15
CA ASN A 166 1.76 -10.34 -9.46
C ASN A 166 1.89 -8.90 -8.97
N ALA A 167 0.86 -8.06 -9.19
CA ALA A 167 0.83 -6.70 -8.67
C ALA A 167 0.94 -6.70 -7.14
N ARG A 168 0.18 -7.55 -6.48
CA ARG A 168 0.20 -7.69 -5.02
C ARG A 168 1.59 -8.04 -4.51
N PHE A 169 2.24 -9.02 -5.12
CA PHE A 169 3.61 -9.40 -4.77
C PHE A 169 4.60 -8.23 -4.95
N VAL A 170 4.50 -7.49 -6.05
CA VAL A 170 5.35 -6.31 -6.31
C VAL A 170 5.11 -5.23 -5.25
N TRP A 171 3.86 -4.90 -4.93
CA TRP A 171 3.53 -3.91 -3.91
C TRP A 171 3.95 -4.34 -2.50
N ILE A 172 3.95 -5.63 -2.20
CA ILE A 172 4.46 -6.18 -0.93
C ILE A 172 5.97 -6.00 -0.83
N ILE A 173 6.72 -6.15 -1.91
CA ILE A 173 8.20 -6.12 -1.86
C ILE A 173 8.76 -4.70 -1.99
N LEU A 174 8.11 -3.85 -2.79
CA LEU A 174 8.60 -2.50 -3.11
C LEU A 174 8.98 -1.66 -1.86
N PRO A 175 8.14 -1.56 -0.80
CA PRO A 175 8.48 -0.78 0.38
C PRO A 175 9.73 -1.31 1.12
N ILE A 176 9.90 -2.64 1.17
CA ILE A 176 11.05 -3.28 1.82
C ILE A 176 12.33 -2.98 1.04
N VAL A 177 12.28 -3.16 -0.28
CA VAL A 177 13.42 -2.86 -1.16
C VAL A 177 13.78 -1.37 -1.09
N ALA A 178 12.79 -0.49 -1.13
CA ALA A 178 13.00 0.95 -0.97
C ALA A 178 13.66 1.27 0.38
N MET A 179 13.24 0.63 1.46
CA MET A 179 13.85 0.80 2.78
C MET A 179 15.31 0.34 2.81
N ILE A 180 15.65 -0.79 2.19
CA ILE A 180 17.03 -1.30 2.11
C ILE A 180 17.92 -0.33 1.33
N LEU A 181 17.46 0.12 0.15
CA LEU A 181 18.22 1.00 -0.73
C LEU A 181 18.42 2.39 -0.12
N LEU A 182 17.38 2.96 0.50
CA LEU A 182 17.42 4.32 1.04
C LEU A 182 18.14 4.39 2.40
N LYS A 183 18.15 3.31 3.18
CA LYS A 183 18.92 3.24 4.44
C LYS A 183 20.44 3.11 4.18
N GLY A 184 20.85 2.56 3.03
CA GLY A 184 22.26 2.38 2.67
C GLY A 184 23.02 3.65 2.26
N GLY A 185 22.33 4.75 1.92
CA GLY A 185 22.98 5.97 1.40
C GLY A 185 23.57 6.93 2.45
N ALA A 186 23.33 6.70 3.75
CA ALA A 186 23.72 7.63 4.81
C ALA A 186 25.14 7.40 5.38
N SER A 187 25.86 6.34 4.95
CA SER A 187 27.18 6.01 5.51
C SER A 187 28.37 6.63 4.76
N ASP A 188 28.18 7.24 3.59
CA ASP A 188 29.32 7.60 2.72
C ASP A 188 29.82 9.06 2.85
N THR A 189 29.08 9.96 3.50
CA THR A 189 29.47 11.38 3.56
C THR A 189 30.40 11.74 4.73
N LYS A 190 30.73 10.80 5.63
CA LYS A 190 31.58 11.08 6.79
C LYS A 190 33.08 10.82 6.60
N LYS A 191 33.52 10.29 5.45
CA LYS A 191 34.94 9.95 5.24
C LYS A 191 35.84 11.09 4.74
N PHE A 192 35.32 12.23 4.32
CA PHE A 192 36.14 13.29 3.69
C PHE A 192 36.48 14.51 4.58
N LYS A 193 36.20 14.48 5.88
CA LYS A 193 36.39 15.66 6.76
C LYS A 193 37.62 15.61 7.68
N TYR A 194 38.45 14.56 7.62
CA TYR A 194 39.62 14.42 8.50
C TYR A 194 40.95 14.19 7.77
N ASP A 195 41.03 14.56 6.49
CA ASP A 195 42.29 14.61 5.74
C ASP A 195 42.59 16.07 5.35
N ILE A 196 42.99 16.88 6.34
CA ILE A 196 43.75 18.14 6.17
C ILE A 196 44.59 18.38 7.42
#